data_AF-A0A935Z7Q0-F1
#
_entry.id   AF-A0A935Z7Q0-F1
#
_cell.length_a   1.000
_cell.length_b   1.000
_cell.length_c   1.000
_cell.angle_alpha   90.00
_cell.angle_beta   90.00
_cell.angle_gamma   90.00
#
_symmetry.space_group_name_H-M   'P 1'
#
loop_
_entity.id
_entity.type
_entity.pdbx_description
1 polymer ?
#
loop_
_entity_poly.entity_id
_entity_poly.type
_entity_poly.pdbx_seq_one_letter_code
_entity_poly.pdbx_strand_id
1 'polypeptide(L)'
;MGSVLSVARPHRLVACFALLALASCIKFVSPKEAASEEAAAKASRAEENDRRPLKPAGKELDLAQAALDGSQWDEAIAHAKKAREILDAYEGQGYGSTEERHEHNRIRAEATLVAGLAYRGKGDALGAFLFLDGKGFSADACGDARKKACVEHEALMYENDTFRGLSTNYSGRRHEALHPFFEVSVGNTTLSTTTFDMMKNFWHPKSDYLALWVTSADGNRFKSAVQGQRASYTIAGSAHSITGTDCSKKVGEVEIGRARFDVKECHKDTSNYVGATLTFTMPLEDGKALDLTKVEALVIFRRKDLKAQGTTYSIGDVRLVRTRDRK
;
A
#
# COMPACT_ATOMS: atom_id res chain seq x y z
N MET A 1 -5.09 -52.49 23.49
CA MET A 1 -4.68 -53.82 23.96
C MET A 1 -4.36 -54.64 22.72
N GLY A 2 -3.23 -55.28 22.46
CA GLY A 2 -1.89 -55.44 23.04
C GLY A 2 -1.11 -56.18 21.94
N SER A 3 0.12 -55.79 21.59
CA SER A 3 1.38 -56.43 22.03
C SER A 3 1.36 -57.96 21.98
N VAL A 4 2.35 -58.73 21.55
CA VAL A 4 3.77 -58.60 21.12
C VAL A 4 4.12 -60.06 20.76
N LEU A 5 5.08 -60.32 19.86
CA LEU A 5 6.21 -61.23 20.12
C LEU A 5 7.15 -61.33 18.91
N SER A 6 8.42 -61.28 19.25
CA SER A 6 9.60 -61.24 18.40
C SER A 6 10.36 -62.58 18.50
N VAL A 7 11.65 -62.55 18.13
CA VAL A 7 12.71 -63.56 18.39
C VAL A 7 12.80 -64.63 17.27
N ALA A 8 13.95 -65.01 16.68
CA ALA A 8 15.36 -64.60 16.74
C ALA A 8 16.15 -65.19 15.55
N ARG A 9 17.36 -64.66 15.31
CA ARG A 9 18.48 -65.27 14.57
C ARG A 9 19.19 -66.36 15.39
N PRO A 10 19.96 -67.28 14.76
CA PRO A 10 21.45 -67.20 14.77
C PRO A 10 22.10 -67.57 13.40
N HIS A 11 23.21 -66.95 12.91
CA HIS A 11 24.66 -67.30 13.05
C HIS A 11 25.01 -68.74 12.57
N ARG A 12 26.05 -69.07 11.76
CA ARG A 12 27.38 -68.45 11.45
C ARG A 12 28.12 -69.27 10.33
N LEU A 13 29.12 -68.63 9.65
CA LEU A 13 30.36 -69.17 9.01
C LEU A 13 30.20 -69.97 7.68
N VAL A 14 31.00 -69.84 6.60
CA VAL A 14 32.48 -69.78 6.42
C VAL A 14 32.88 -69.04 5.11
N ALA A 15 34.14 -68.58 5.11
CA ALA A 15 34.93 -67.73 4.19
C ALA A 15 35.15 -68.15 2.71
N CYS A 16 35.51 -67.20 1.82
CA CYS A 16 36.90 -66.98 1.33
C CYS A 16 37.04 -65.93 0.19
N PHE A 17 38.02 -65.03 0.38
CA PHE A 17 38.89 -64.28 -0.57
C PHE A 17 38.32 -63.42 -1.72
N ALA A 18 38.59 -62.09 -1.64
CA ALA A 18 39.58 -61.41 -2.51
C ALA A 18 39.75 -59.92 -2.12
N LEU A 19 41.01 -59.53 -1.86
CA LEU A 19 41.49 -58.15 -1.69
C LEU A 19 41.60 -57.45 -3.05
N LEU A 20 41.28 -56.15 -3.11
CA LEU A 20 42.09 -55.14 -3.83
C LEU A 20 41.67 -53.72 -3.41
N ALA A 21 42.70 -52.93 -3.08
CA ALA A 21 42.63 -51.58 -2.54
C ALA A 21 42.29 -50.53 -3.60
N LEU A 22 41.59 -49.47 -3.21
CA LEU A 22 41.60 -48.20 -3.93
C LEU A 22 41.86 -47.05 -2.97
N ALA A 23 43.04 -46.46 -3.18
CA ALA A 23 43.58 -45.31 -2.50
C ALA A 23 42.86 -44.02 -2.91
N SER A 24 42.80 -43.11 -1.94
CA SER A 24 42.68 -41.65 -2.04
C SER A 24 43.00 -41.04 -3.41
N CYS A 25 41.97 -40.51 -4.08
CA CYS A 25 42.13 -39.54 -5.17
C CYS A 25 42.16 -38.12 -4.60
N ILE A 26 43.37 -37.62 -4.29
CA ILE A 26 43.62 -36.18 -4.28
C ILE A 26 43.76 -35.78 -5.75
N LYS A 27 42.76 -35.06 -6.29
CA LYS A 27 42.86 -34.49 -7.64
C LYS A 27 43.87 -33.34 -7.62
N PHE A 28 45.01 -33.54 -8.27
CA PHE A 28 45.88 -32.43 -8.68
C PHE A 28 45.20 -31.70 -9.83
N VAL A 29 44.57 -30.57 -9.52
CA VAL A 29 44.05 -29.64 -10.54
C VAL A 29 45.24 -28.93 -11.16
N SER A 30 45.40 -29.03 -12.48
CA SER A 30 46.46 -28.32 -13.20
C SER A 30 46.24 -26.80 -13.05
N PRO A 31 47.28 -25.97 -12.87
CA PRO A 31 47.11 -24.53 -12.66
C PRO A 31 46.33 -23.81 -13.78
N LYS A 32 46.25 -24.42 -14.97
CA LYS A 32 45.46 -23.93 -16.11
C LYS A 32 43.96 -24.24 -15.99
N GLU A 33 43.59 -25.39 -15.40
CA GLU A 33 42.21 -25.75 -15.09
C GLU A 33 41.69 -25.00 -13.86
N ALA A 34 42.53 -24.85 -12.83
CA ALA A 34 42.22 -24.05 -11.64
C ALA A 34 41.96 -22.58 -12.01
N ALA A 35 42.76 -22.00 -12.90
CA ALA A 35 42.54 -20.65 -13.41
C ALA A 35 41.26 -20.53 -14.26
N SER A 36 40.86 -21.60 -14.96
CA SER A 36 39.62 -21.62 -15.76
C SER A 36 38.37 -21.78 -14.90
N GLU A 37 38.44 -22.58 -13.82
CA GLU A 37 37.37 -22.70 -12.82
C GLU A 37 37.26 -21.44 -11.99
N GLU A 38 38.37 -20.79 -11.64
CA GLU A 38 38.36 -19.52 -10.92
C GLU A 38 37.86 -18.38 -11.82
N ALA A 39 38.16 -18.38 -13.12
CA ALA A 39 37.60 -17.44 -14.09
C ALA A 39 36.10 -17.70 -14.34
N ALA A 40 35.67 -18.96 -14.44
CA ALA A 40 34.27 -19.33 -14.57
C ALA A 40 33.46 -19.02 -13.30
N ALA A 41 34.04 -19.22 -12.11
CA ALA A 41 33.44 -18.86 -10.82
C ALA A 41 33.44 -17.34 -10.59
N LYS A 42 34.45 -16.60 -11.10
CA LYS A 42 34.43 -15.13 -11.12
C LYS A 42 33.39 -14.60 -12.11
N ALA A 43 33.23 -15.22 -13.28
CA ALA A 43 32.20 -14.88 -14.25
C ALA A 43 30.80 -15.21 -13.73
N SER A 44 30.60 -16.37 -13.08
CA SER A 44 29.32 -16.73 -12.47
C SER A 44 29.01 -15.85 -11.25
N ARG A 45 30.00 -15.48 -10.42
CA ARG A 45 29.83 -14.49 -9.35
C ARG A 45 29.58 -13.09 -9.88
N ALA A 46 30.16 -12.73 -11.02
CA ALA A 46 29.89 -11.45 -11.67
C ALA A 46 28.47 -11.41 -12.23
N GLU A 47 27.99 -12.48 -12.87
CA GLU A 47 26.59 -12.64 -13.31
C GLU A 47 25.61 -12.74 -12.14
N GLU A 48 25.98 -13.40 -11.04
CA GLU A 48 25.17 -13.49 -9.82
C GLU A 48 25.12 -12.16 -9.06
N ASN A 49 26.22 -11.38 -9.08
CA ASN A 49 26.22 -9.99 -8.61
C ASN A 49 25.49 -9.03 -9.57
N ASP A 50 25.45 -9.31 -10.87
CA ASP A 50 24.65 -8.55 -11.86
C ASP A 50 23.15 -8.81 -11.74
N ARG A 51 22.78 -9.98 -11.21
CA ARG A 51 21.39 -10.36 -10.90
C ARG A 51 20.91 -9.84 -9.54
N ARG A 52 21.78 -9.21 -8.72
CA ARG A 52 21.32 -8.54 -7.50
C ARG A 52 20.49 -7.32 -7.89
N PRO A 53 19.25 -7.18 -7.36
CA PRO A 53 18.28 -6.17 -7.83
C PRO A 53 18.74 -4.72 -7.81
N LEU A 54 19.76 -4.38 -7.02
CA LEU A 54 20.32 -3.03 -6.95
C LEU A 54 20.94 -2.56 -8.28
N LYS A 55 21.63 -3.43 -9.01
CA LYS A 55 22.27 -3.03 -10.29
C LYS A 55 21.24 -2.74 -11.39
N PRO A 56 20.25 -3.63 -11.64
CA PRO A 56 19.16 -3.34 -12.56
C PRO A 56 18.35 -2.11 -12.14
N ALA A 57 18.06 -1.93 -10.84
CA ALA A 57 17.35 -0.75 -10.35
C ALA A 57 18.15 0.54 -10.53
N GLY A 58 19.46 0.50 -10.28
CA GLY A 58 20.38 1.62 -10.51
C GLY A 58 20.44 2.02 -11.99
N LYS A 59 20.49 1.05 -12.90
CA LYS A 59 20.43 1.32 -14.35
C LYS A 59 19.12 2.01 -14.77
N GLU A 60 17.98 1.56 -14.23
CA GLU A 60 16.69 2.21 -14.48
C GLU A 60 16.65 3.63 -13.88
N LEU A 61 17.27 3.86 -12.72
CA LEU A 61 17.42 5.20 -12.16
C LEU A 61 18.27 6.10 -13.06
N ASP A 62 19.40 5.63 -13.58
CA ASP A 62 20.26 6.40 -14.49
C ASP A 62 19.50 6.81 -15.76
N LEU A 63 18.71 5.89 -16.34
CA LEU A 63 17.83 6.17 -17.47
C LEU A 63 16.75 7.20 -17.11
N ALA A 64 16.14 7.08 -15.93
CA ALA A 64 15.15 8.04 -15.45
C ALA A 64 15.75 9.45 -15.30
N GLN A 65 16.97 9.55 -14.78
CA GLN A 65 17.68 10.82 -14.62
C GLN A 65 18.03 11.44 -15.97
N ALA A 66 18.55 10.65 -16.91
CA ALA A 66 18.84 11.12 -18.27
C ALA A 66 17.58 11.62 -18.99
N ALA A 67 16.47 10.89 -18.87
CA ALA A 67 15.17 11.31 -19.41
C ALA A 67 14.65 12.60 -18.74
N LEU A 68 14.82 12.74 -17.43
CA LEU A 68 14.45 13.96 -16.71
C LEU A 68 15.24 15.17 -17.19
N ASP A 69 16.56 15.04 -17.31
CA ASP A 69 17.45 16.09 -17.80
C ASP A 69 17.12 16.46 -19.27
N GLY A 70 16.68 15.47 -20.06
CA GLY A 70 16.16 15.65 -21.42
C GLY A 70 14.71 16.16 -21.51
N SER A 71 14.04 16.43 -20.38
CA SER A 71 12.61 16.82 -20.31
C SER A 71 11.64 15.79 -20.91
N GLN A 72 12.04 14.53 -20.99
CA GLN A 72 11.22 13.40 -21.43
C GLN A 72 10.40 12.86 -20.25
N TRP A 73 9.37 13.61 -19.85
CA TRP A 73 8.68 13.38 -18.58
C TRP A 73 8.07 11.99 -18.43
N ASP A 74 7.42 11.47 -19.46
CA ASP A 74 6.78 10.15 -19.41
C ASP A 74 7.80 9.01 -19.31
N GLU A 75 8.93 9.14 -20.02
CA GLU A 75 10.04 8.19 -19.94
C GLU A 75 10.69 8.22 -18.56
N ALA A 76 10.92 9.42 -18.00
CA ALA A 76 11.46 9.58 -16.65
C ALA A 76 10.57 8.91 -15.59
N ILE A 77 9.24 9.09 -15.69
CA ILE A 77 8.27 8.45 -14.80
C ILE A 77 8.30 6.92 -14.97
N ALA A 78 8.34 6.42 -16.21
CA ALA A 78 8.33 4.99 -16.50
C ALA A 78 9.58 4.29 -15.95
N HIS A 79 10.77 4.85 -16.20
CA HIS A 79 12.04 4.31 -15.70
C HIS A 79 12.12 4.39 -14.17
N ALA A 80 11.71 5.51 -13.56
CA ALA A 80 11.66 5.64 -12.10
C ALA A 80 10.70 4.62 -11.46
N LYS A 81 9.54 4.37 -12.09
CA LYS A 81 8.58 3.35 -11.64
C LYS A 81 9.21 1.96 -11.67
N LYS A 82 9.87 1.62 -12.79
CA LYS A 82 10.52 0.33 -12.98
C LYS A 82 11.68 0.10 -11.99
N ALA A 83 12.47 1.14 -11.71
CA ALA A 83 13.51 1.08 -10.68
C ALA A 83 12.91 0.68 -9.31
N ARG A 84 11.77 1.26 -8.94
CA ARG A 84 11.10 0.95 -7.67
C ARG A 84 10.45 -0.43 -7.65
N GLU A 85 9.82 -0.86 -8.74
CA GLU A 85 9.26 -2.21 -8.85
C GLU A 85 10.34 -3.29 -8.64
N ILE A 86 11.55 -3.08 -9.18
CA ILE A 86 12.71 -3.96 -8.97
C ILE A 86 13.13 -3.99 -7.49
N LEU A 87 13.17 -2.82 -6.82
CA LEU A 87 13.54 -2.70 -5.41
C LEU A 87 12.48 -3.30 -4.46
N ASP A 88 11.19 -3.08 -4.74
CA ASP A 88 10.11 -3.64 -3.93
C ASP A 88 10.09 -5.18 -3.96
N ALA A 89 10.44 -5.78 -5.10
CA ALA A 89 10.61 -7.23 -5.21
C ALA A 89 11.78 -7.77 -4.36
N TYR A 90 12.78 -6.93 -4.09
CA TYR A 90 13.98 -7.30 -3.34
C TYR A 90 13.81 -7.25 -1.83
N GLU A 91 12.98 -6.34 -1.31
CA GLU A 91 12.86 -6.12 0.14
C GLU A 91 12.36 -7.34 0.93
N GLY A 92 11.69 -8.29 0.27
CA GLY A 92 11.28 -9.57 0.86
C GLY A 92 12.39 -10.63 0.99
N GLN A 93 13.59 -10.37 0.43
CA GLN A 93 14.70 -11.35 0.37
C GLN A 93 15.77 -11.13 1.45
N GLY A 94 15.72 -9.99 2.16
CA GLY A 94 16.70 -9.61 3.17
C GLY A 94 17.97 -8.99 2.57
N TYR A 95 18.54 -8.02 3.29
CA TYR A 95 19.78 -7.35 2.90
C TYR A 95 20.99 -8.14 3.41
N GLY A 96 22.00 -8.33 2.54
CA GLY A 96 23.26 -8.97 2.89
C GLY A 96 24.22 -8.06 3.65
N SER A 97 24.02 -6.73 3.62
CA SER A 97 24.79 -5.77 4.42
C SER A 97 24.04 -4.44 4.68
N THR A 98 24.61 -3.61 5.56
CA THR A 98 24.12 -2.25 5.84
C THR A 98 24.31 -1.34 4.63
N GLU A 99 25.43 -1.46 3.91
CA GLU A 99 25.72 -0.70 2.68
C GLU A 99 24.73 -1.06 1.57
N GLU A 100 24.38 -2.34 1.43
CA GLU A 100 23.38 -2.80 0.48
C GLU A 100 22.00 -2.17 0.77
N ARG A 101 21.64 -2.07 2.06
CA ARG A 101 20.42 -1.39 2.51
C ARG A 101 20.48 0.12 2.27
N HIS A 102 21.62 0.77 2.48
CA HIS A 102 21.77 2.20 2.19
C HIS A 102 21.62 2.48 0.70
N GLU A 103 22.25 1.68 -0.14
CA GLU A 103 22.15 1.82 -1.60
C GLU A 103 20.72 1.56 -2.10
N HIS A 104 20.05 0.54 -1.56
CA HIS A 104 18.62 0.31 -1.82
C HIS A 104 17.77 1.56 -1.52
N ASN A 105 17.93 2.12 -0.32
CA ASN A 105 17.16 3.28 0.11
C ASN A 105 17.47 4.51 -0.74
N ARG A 106 18.74 4.69 -1.12
CA ARG A 106 19.18 5.77 -1.99
C ARG A 106 18.54 5.70 -3.37
N ILE A 107 18.64 4.55 -4.05
CA ILE A 107 18.04 4.36 -5.37
C ILE A 107 16.52 4.58 -5.29
N ARG A 108 15.87 4.04 -4.25
CA ARG A 108 14.42 4.23 -4.04
C ARG A 108 14.04 5.71 -3.90
N ALA A 109 14.77 6.45 -3.06
CA ALA A 109 14.49 7.86 -2.81
C ALA A 109 14.76 8.69 -4.07
N GLU A 110 15.88 8.49 -4.74
CA GLU A 110 16.21 9.24 -5.96
C GLU A 110 15.24 8.92 -7.10
N ALA A 111 14.81 7.67 -7.27
CA ALA A 111 13.77 7.32 -8.25
C ALA A 111 12.44 8.04 -7.92
N THR A 112 12.08 8.11 -6.64
CA THR A 112 10.89 8.85 -6.18
C THR A 112 11.01 10.34 -6.48
N LEU A 113 12.18 10.95 -6.22
CA LEU A 113 12.45 12.34 -6.57
C LEU A 113 12.34 12.58 -8.07
N VAL A 114 12.94 11.73 -8.91
CA VAL A 114 12.96 11.88 -10.37
C VAL A 114 11.54 11.84 -10.94
N ALA A 115 10.74 10.85 -10.55
CA ALA A 115 9.33 10.81 -10.93
C ALA A 115 8.57 12.05 -10.43
N GLY A 116 8.79 12.45 -9.18
CA GLY A 116 8.16 13.63 -8.59
C GLY A 116 8.53 14.94 -9.32
N LEU A 117 9.76 15.06 -9.82
CA LEU A 117 10.18 16.17 -10.68
C LEU A 117 9.53 16.10 -12.06
N ALA A 118 9.49 14.92 -12.68
CA ALA A 118 8.87 14.74 -13.99
C ALA A 118 7.37 15.02 -13.98
N TYR A 119 6.63 14.54 -12.98
CA TYR A 119 5.22 14.87 -12.77
C TYR A 119 4.99 16.38 -12.62
N ARG A 120 5.87 17.06 -11.88
CA ARG A 120 5.83 18.53 -11.77
C ARG A 120 6.14 19.23 -13.10
N GLY A 121 7.08 18.71 -13.88
CA GLY A 121 7.37 19.17 -15.25
C GLY A 121 6.14 19.11 -16.16
N LYS A 122 5.27 18.11 -15.96
CA LYS A 122 3.97 17.98 -16.64
C LYS A 122 2.86 18.86 -16.06
N GLY A 123 3.10 19.58 -14.97
CA GLY A 123 2.06 20.31 -14.24
C GLY A 123 1.13 19.41 -13.39
N ASP A 124 1.46 18.13 -13.19
CA ASP A 124 0.68 17.18 -12.39
C ASP A 124 1.32 16.95 -11.00
N ALA A 125 1.28 17.98 -10.14
CA ALA A 125 1.83 17.87 -8.78
C ALA A 125 1.10 16.83 -7.91
N LEU A 126 -0.16 16.49 -8.22
CA LEU A 126 -0.87 15.39 -7.55
C LEU A 126 -0.29 14.03 -7.97
N GLY A 127 0.08 13.86 -9.24
CA GLY A 127 0.78 12.67 -9.72
C GLY A 127 2.13 12.47 -9.01
N ALA A 128 2.84 13.55 -8.72
CA ALA A 128 4.08 13.49 -7.93
C ALA A 128 3.83 12.92 -6.52
N PHE A 129 2.76 13.37 -5.85
CA PHE A 129 2.36 12.82 -4.55
C PHE A 129 1.92 11.37 -4.63
N LEU A 130 1.12 11.01 -5.64
CA LEU A 130 0.62 9.65 -5.83
C LEU A 130 1.71 8.64 -6.20
N PHE A 131 2.87 9.13 -6.64
CA PHE A 131 4.03 8.28 -6.82
C PHE A 131 4.63 7.82 -5.49
N LEU A 132 4.39 8.51 -4.37
CA LEU A 132 4.81 8.04 -3.05
C LEU A 132 4.14 6.69 -2.75
N ASP A 133 4.92 5.67 -2.38
CA ASP A 133 4.36 4.38 -1.95
C ASP A 133 4.06 4.38 -0.44
N GLY A 134 3.56 3.25 0.06
CA GLY A 134 3.22 3.01 1.47
C GLY A 134 4.28 3.36 2.51
N LYS A 135 5.56 3.45 2.13
CA LYS A 135 6.72 3.75 2.99
C LYS A 135 7.08 5.23 3.03
N GLY A 136 6.39 6.05 2.23
CA GLY A 136 6.66 7.48 2.14
C GLY A 136 7.97 7.80 1.45
N PHE A 137 8.47 9.00 1.70
CA PHE A 137 9.70 9.54 1.15
C PHE A 137 10.48 10.28 2.24
N SER A 138 11.80 10.12 2.23
CA SER A 138 12.70 10.82 3.15
C SER A 138 13.89 11.35 2.39
N ALA A 139 14.18 12.65 2.55
CA ALA A 139 15.35 13.24 1.92
C ALA A 139 16.67 12.71 2.51
N ASP A 140 16.65 12.06 3.68
CA ASP A 140 17.83 11.46 4.33
C ASP A 140 18.39 10.25 3.61
N ALA A 141 17.57 9.59 2.78
CA ALA A 141 18.03 8.49 1.96
C ALA A 141 18.76 8.95 0.67
N CYS A 142 18.60 10.21 0.24
CA CYS A 142 19.21 10.68 -1.01
C CYS A 142 20.72 10.89 -0.91
N GLY A 143 21.44 10.65 -2.01
CA GLY A 143 22.86 11.00 -2.11
C GLY A 143 23.08 12.51 -2.12
N ASP A 144 24.29 12.93 -1.75
CA ASP A 144 24.67 14.34 -1.58
C ASP A 144 24.35 15.20 -2.80
N ALA A 145 24.58 14.66 -4.01
CA ALA A 145 24.35 15.37 -5.28
C ALA A 145 22.89 15.81 -5.48
N ARG A 146 21.91 15.09 -4.91
CA ARG A 146 20.47 15.36 -5.07
C ARG A 146 19.79 15.76 -3.76
N LYS A 147 20.53 15.85 -2.64
CA LYS A 147 20.00 16.13 -1.31
C LYS A 147 19.09 17.36 -1.25
N LYS A 148 19.51 18.47 -1.86
CA LYS A 148 18.71 19.70 -1.91
C LYS A 148 17.35 19.50 -2.59
N ALA A 149 17.35 18.87 -3.76
CA ALA A 149 16.12 18.60 -4.50
C ALA A 149 15.20 17.63 -3.74
N CYS A 150 15.78 16.66 -3.02
CA CYS A 150 15.03 15.79 -2.13
C CYS A 150 14.37 16.55 -0.98
N VAL A 151 15.09 17.45 -0.30
CA VAL A 151 14.50 18.28 0.79
C VAL A 151 13.35 19.13 0.26
N GLU A 152 13.52 19.77 -0.90
CA GLU A 152 12.45 20.56 -1.53
C GLU A 152 11.24 19.70 -1.92
N HIS A 153 11.48 18.47 -2.40
CA HIS A 153 10.42 17.54 -2.72
C HIS A 153 9.69 17.04 -1.47
N GLU A 154 10.42 16.71 -0.40
CA GLU A 154 9.86 16.28 0.88
C GLU A 154 8.98 17.38 1.48
N ALA A 155 9.46 18.62 1.52
CA ALA A 155 8.68 19.76 1.99
C ALA A 155 7.41 19.98 1.15
N LEU A 156 7.50 19.82 -0.18
CA LEU A 156 6.31 19.89 -1.03
C LEU A 156 5.28 18.79 -0.70
N MET A 157 5.71 17.58 -0.35
CA MET A 157 4.80 16.47 -0.07
C MET A 157 4.17 16.58 1.32
N TYR A 158 4.94 16.98 2.33
CA TYR A 158 4.56 16.86 3.74
C TYR A 158 4.26 18.18 4.45
N GLU A 159 4.83 19.29 3.98
CA GLU A 159 4.66 20.61 4.61
C GLU A 159 3.72 21.51 3.81
N ASN A 160 3.55 21.27 2.51
CA ASN A 160 2.64 22.04 1.68
C ASN A 160 1.17 21.76 2.03
N ASP A 161 0.44 22.82 2.40
CA ASP A 161 -0.97 22.73 2.80
C ASP A 161 -1.85 22.04 1.73
N THR A 162 -1.56 22.18 0.42
CA THR A 162 -2.32 21.53 -0.66
C THR A 162 -2.34 20.00 -0.54
N PHE A 163 -1.22 19.37 -0.19
CA PHE A 163 -1.06 17.91 -0.15
C PHE A 163 -1.03 17.33 1.26
N ARG A 164 -0.83 18.18 2.28
CA ARG A 164 -0.72 17.77 3.68
C ARG A 164 -1.88 16.91 4.18
N GLY A 165 -3.10 17.12 3.67
CA GLY A 165 -4.26 16.30 4.03
C GLY A 165 -4.22 14.87 3.48
N LEU A 166 -3.40 14.62 2.47
CA LEU A 166 -3.16 13.29 1.92
C LEU A 166 -2.09 12.53 2.72
N SER A 167 -1.15 13.22 3.37
CA SER A 167 -0.04 12.61 4.12
C SER A 167 -0.19 12.63 5.63
N THR A 168 -1.13 13.41 6.17
CA THR A 168 -1.40 13.49 7.61
C THR A 168 -2.90 13.36 7.85
N ASN A 169 -3.31 12.32 8.57
CA ASN A 169 -4.62 12.31 9.23
C ASN A 169 -4.47 12.77 10.69
N TYR A 170 -5.60 12.80 11.42
CA TYR A 170 -5.73 13.16 12.84
C TYR A 170 -4.64 12.56 13.78
N SER A 171 -3.96 11.47 13.39
CA SER A 171 -2.95 10.77 14.19
C SER A 171 -1.61 11.49 14.39
N GLY A 172 -1.34 12.58 13.66
CA GLY A 172 -0.09 13.35 13.83
C GLY A 172 1.18 12.63 13.36
N ARG A 173 1.07 11.46 12.75
CA ARG A 173 2.19 10.76 12.11
C ARG A 173 2.67 11.56 10.90
N ARG A 174 3.98 11.73 10.77
CA ARG A 174 4.63 12.49 9.70
C ARG A 174 5.35 11.50 8.76
N HIS A 175 5.48 11.85 7.49
CA HIS A 175 6.24 11.10 6.47
C HIS A 175 5.64 9.74 6.04
N GLU A 176 4.36 9.47 6.31
CA GLU A 176 3.66 8.29 5.77
C GLU A 176 3.03 8.58 4.39
N ALA A 177 2.59 7.53 3.69
CA ALA A 177 2.00 7.58 2.36
C ALA A 177 0.59 8.22 2.34
N LEU A 178 -0.09 8.16 1.19
CA LEU A 178 -1.50 8.52 1.06
C LEU A 178 -2.38 7.85 2.14
N HIS A 179 -3.01 8.66 3.01
CA HIS A 179 -3.99 8.21 3.99
C HIS A 179 -5.42 8.56 3.55
N PRO A 180 -6.31 7.57 3.42
CA PRO A 180 -7.74 7.85 3.28
C PRO A 180 -8.30 8.43 4.58
N PHE A 181 -9.36 9.22 4.42
CA PHE A 181 -10.11 9.84 5.50
C PHE A 181 -10.66 8.81 6.50
N PHE A 182 -11.23 7.73 5.98
CA PHE A 182 -11.67 6.56 6.72
C PHE A 182 -10.92 5.34 6.20
N GLU A 183 -10.54 4.43 7.09
CA GLU A 183 -10.07 3.10 6.67
C GLU A 183 -11.20 2.27 6.04
N VAL A 184 -12.46 2.62 6.36
CA VAL A 184 -13.69 2.00 5.85
C VAL A 184 -14.22 2.78 4.65
N SER A 185 -14.74 2.07 3.64
CA SER A 185 -15.31 2.70 2.46
C SER A 185 -16.63 3.41 2.73
N VAL A 186 -16.73 4.64 2.22
CA VAL A 186 -18.00 5.35 2.08
C VAL A 186 -18.92 4.53 1.18
N GLY A 187 -20.09 4.19 1.71
CA GLY A 187 -21.04 3.31 1.04
C GLY A 187 -20.85 1.81 1.30
N ASN A 188 -19.92 1.40 2.17
CA ASN A 188 -19.80 0.00 2.64
C ASN A 188 -20.94 -0.41 3.58
N THR A 189 -21.55 0.56 4.25
CA THR A 189 -22.82 0.42 4.95
C THR A 189 -23.85 1.34 4.29
N THR A 190 -25.05 1.41 4.88
CA THR A 190 -26.08 2.35 4.43
C THR A 190 -25.56 3.79 4.46
N LEU A 191 -25.43 4.41 3.29
CA LEU A 191 -24.90 5.77 3.14
C LEU A 191 -25.89 6.80 3.72
N SER A 192 -25.45 7.64 4.66
CA SER A 192 -26.32 8.60 5.36
C SER A 192 -25.75 10.03 5.40
N THR A 193 -26.59 11.02 5.70
CA THR A 193 -26.15 12.41 5.89
C THR A 193 -25.14 12.52 7.03
N THR A 194 -25.33 11.74 8.09
CA THR A 194 -24.42 11.66 9.24
C THR A 194 -23.01 11.24 8.80
N THR A 195 -22.88 10.34 7.82
CA THR A 195 -21.57 9.95 7.26
C THR A 195 -20.80 11.17 6.75
N PHE A 196 -21.45 12.04 5.98
CA PHE A 196 -20.81 13.24 5.41
C PHE A 196 -20.57 14.34 6.44
N ASP A 197 -21.42 14.47 7.46
CA ASP A 197 -21.20 15.42 8.54
C ASP A 197 -20.07 14.95 9.47
N MET A 198 -19.96 13.65 9.74
CA MET A 198 -18.79 13.08 10.40
C MET A 198 -17.54 13.29 9.59
N MET A 199 -17.62 13.13 8.25
CA MET A 199 -16.50 13.48 7.39
C MET A 199 -16.03 14.88 7.74
N LYS A 200 -16.88 15.91 7.82
CA LYS A 200 -16.49 17.32 8.12
C LYS A 200 -15.57 17.53 9.34
N ASN A 201 -15.50 16.58 10.26
CA ASN A 201 -14.72 16.68 11.49
C ASN A 201 -13.28 16.13 11.44
N PHE A 202 -12.86 15.28 10.48
CA PHE A 202 -11.53 14.62 10.55
C PHE A 202 -10.44 15.08 9.56
N TRP A 203 -10.74 15.98 8.62
CA TRP A 203 -9.80 16.60 7.66
C TRP A 203 -9.03 17.77 8.26
N HIS A 204 -7.77 17.87 7.85
CA HIS A 204 -6.93 19.02 8.10
C HIS A 204 -7.51 20.28 7.40
N PRO A 205 -7.80 21.38 8.14
CA PRO A 205 -8.53 22.52 7.60
C PRO A 205 -7.86 23.30 6.48
N LYS A 206 -6.57 23.07 6.19
CA LYS A 206 -5.86 23.75 5.11
C LYS A 206 -5.66 22.88 3.86
N SER A 207 -6.15 21.64 3.88
CA SER A 207 -5.90 20.70 2.80
C SER A 207 -6.80 20.93 1.60
N ASP A 208 -6.19 20.98 0.42
CA ASP A 208 -6.89 21.15 -0.86
C ASP A 208 -7.35 19.81 -1.43
N TYR A 209 -6.57 18.76 -1.24
CA TYR A 209 -6.89 17.41 -1.69
C TYR A 209 -7.23 16.51 -0.51
N LEU A 210 -8.13 15.58 -0.77
CA LEU A 210 -8.64 14.61 0.19
C LEU A 210 -8.76 13.25 -0.49
N ALA A 211 -8.60 12.19 0.28
CA ALA A 211 -8.75 10.83 -0.19
C ALA A 211 -9.83 10.10 0.61
N LEU A 212 -10.67 9.32 -0.06
CA LEU A 212 -11.63 8.44 0.60
C LEU A 212 -11.78 7.14 -0.19
N TRP A 213 -12.11 6.07 0.51
CA TRP A 213 -12.57 4.85 -0.12
C TRP A 213 -14.06 4.98 -0.47
N VAL A 214 -14.46 4.62 -1.68
CA VAL A 214 -15.86 4.50 -2.12
C VAL A 214 -16.20 3.05 -2.48
N THR A 215 -17.41 2.63 -2.16
CA THR A 215 -17.99 1.36 -2.63
C THR A 215 -19.51 1.45 -2.63
N SER A 216 -20.19 0.45 -3.20
CA SER A 216 -21.64 0.31 -3.11
C SER A 216 -22.03 -0.98 -2.42
N ALA A 217 -22.49 -0.87 -1.16
CA ALA A 217 -23.05 -1.97 -0.40
C ALA A 217 -24.41 -2.46 -0.90
N ASP A 218 -24.76 -3.67 -0.48
CA ASP A 218 -26.04 -4.30 -0.74
C ASP A 218 -27.13 -3.51 -0.02
N GLY A 219 -28.12 -3.01 -0.79
CA GLY A 219 -29.17 -2.11 -0.28
C GLY A 219 -28.97 -0.63 -0.64
N ASN A 220 -27.80 -0.24 -1.12
CA ASN A 220 -27.61 1.06 -1.78
C ASN A 220 -28.04 0.96 -3.25
N ARG A 221 -28.65 2.02 -3.78
CA ARG A 221 -28.96 2.13 -5.21
C ARG A 221 -27.74 2.68 -5.94
N PHE A 222 -27.15 1.87 -6.80
CA PHE A 222 -26.00 2.25 -7.60
C PHE A 222 -26.39 2.52 -9.05
N LYS A 223 -25.83 3.58 -9.62
CA LYS A 223 -25.87 3.88 -11.05
C LYS A 223 -24.49 4.34 -11.51
N SER A 224 -24.07 3.84 -12.67
CA SER A 224 -22.95 4.39 -13.43
C SER A 224 -23.41 4.77 -14.83
N ALA A 225 -22.78 5.79 -15.41
CA ALA A 225 -23.04 6.24 -16.76
C ALA A 225 -21.74 6.73 -17.40
N VAL A 226 -21.64 6.61 -18.72
CA VAL A 226 -20.54 7.20 -19.50
C VAL A 226 -21.09 8.36 -20.31
N GLN A 227 -20.45 9.52 -20.21
CA GLN A 227 -20.79 10.70 -21.00
C GLN A 227 -19.51 11.28 -21.61
N GLY A 228 -19.32 11.05 -22.91
CA GLY A 228 -18.10 11.44 -23.61
C GLY A 228 -16.86 10.74 -23.00
N GLN A 229 -15.88 11.53 -22.56
CA GLN A 229 -14.63 11.05 -21.98
C GLN A 229 -14.67 10.90 -20.44
N ARG A 230 -15.87 10.83 -19.85
CA ARG A 230 -16.05 10.73 -18.40
C ARG A 230 -16.98 9.60 -18.01
N ALA A 231 -16.64 8.93 -16.92
CA ALA A 231 -17.53 8.03 -16.20
C ALA A 231 -18.12 8.77 -15.00
N SER A 232 -19.43 8.67 -14.81
CA SER A 232 -20.19 9.26 -13.72
C SER A 232 -20.76 8.15 -12.82
N TYR A 233 -20.72 8.37 -11.52
CA TYR A 233 -21.17 7.42 -10.50
C TYR A 233 -22.18 8.09 -9.58
N THR A 234 -23.20 7.34 -9.19
CA THR A 234 -24.22 7.76 -8.22
C THR A 234 -24.52 6.60 -7.28
N ILE A 235 -24.35 6.83 -5.98
CA ILE A 235 -24.61 5.86 -4.91
C ILE A 235 -25.64 6.48 -3.98
N ALA A 236 -26.86 5.95 -3.96
CA ALA A 236 -27.95 6.40 -3.10
C ALA A 236 -28.15 5.42 -1.94
N GLY A 237 -27.88 5.90 -0.72
CA GLY A 237 -28.16 5.17 0.50
C GLY A 237 -29.63 5.16 0.90
N SER A 238 -30.02 4.13 1.63
CA SER A 238 -31.37 4.00 2.17
C SER A 238 -31.50 4.67 3.54
N ALA A 239 -32.68 5.15 3.92
CA ALA A 239 -32.91 5.54 5.31
C ALA A 239 -32.92 4.28 6.19
N HIS A 240 -32.40 4.37 7.40
CA HIS A 240 -32.36 3.24 8.34
C HIS A 240 -32.40 3.73 9.79
N SER A 241 -32.72 2.83 10.72
CA SER A 241 -32.70 3.10 12.15
C SER A 241 -31.84 2.07 12.88
N ILE A 242 -31.06 2.51 13.85
CA ILE A 242 -30.29 1.65 14.74
C ILE A 242 -30.90 1.76 16.13
N THR A 243 -31.35 0.63 16.67
CA THR A 243 -31.85 0.54 18.04
C THR A 243 -30.81 -0.13 18.93
N GLY A 244 -30.35 0.58 19.95
CA GLY A 244 -29.46 0.07 20.99
C GLY A 244 -30.20 -0.02 22.33
N THR A 245 -29.69 -0.83 23.25
CA THR A 245 -30.10 -0.79 24.65
C THR A 245 -28.91 -0.34 25.49
N ASP A 246 -29.03 0.79 26.17
CA ASP A 246 -28.03 1.25 27.13
C ASP A 246 -28.48 0.87 28.55
N CYS A 247 -27.69 0.03 29.20
CA CYS A 247 -27.88 -0.40 30.59
C CYS A 247 -26.77 0.15 31.51
N SER A 248 -26.12 1.26 31.15
CA SER A 248 -24.96 1.79 31.89
C SER A 248 -25.34 2.43 33.23
N LYS A 249 -26.57 2.91 33.38
CA LYS A 249 -27.02 3.67 34.54
C LYS A 249 -27.39 2.75 35.72
N LYS A 250 -26.56 2.74 36.77
CA LYS A 250 -26.92 2.12 38.06
C LYS A 250 -28.05 2.91 38.72
N VAL A 251 -29.12 2.23 39.10
CA VAL A 251 -30.29 2.81 39.79
C VAL A 251 -30.53 2.22 41.18
N GLY A 252 -29.79 1.19 41.55
CA GLY A 252 -29.85 0.62 42.88
C GLY A 252 -28.80 -0.45 43.09
N GLU A 253 -28.83 -1.06 44.27
CA GLU A 253 -28.01 -2.20 44.65
C GLU A 253 -28.87 -3.15 45.47
N VAL A 254 -28.79 -4.44 45.17
CA VAL A 254 -29.51 -5.49 45.91
C VAL A 254 -28.52 -6.48 46.49
N GLU A 255 -28.77 -6.93 47.71
CA GLU A 255 -27.96 -7.95 48.37
C GLU A 255 -28.67 -9.30 48.29
N ILE A 256 -27.98 -10.30 47.71
CA ILE A 256 -28.45 -11.68 47.60
C ILE A 256 -27.38 -12.59 48.18
N GLY A 257 -27.69 -13.32 49.25
CA GLY A 257 -26.80 -14.33 49.81
C GLY A 257 -25.42 -13.80 50.21
N ARG A 258 -25.35 -12.58 50.78
CA ARG A 258 -24.13 -11.84 51.16
C ARG A 258 -23.30 -11.24 50.02
N ALA A 259 -23.79 -11.30 48.78
CA ALA A 259 -23.19 -10.60 47.63
C ALA A 259 -24.07 -9.43 47.19
N ARG A 260 -23.44 -8.31 46.81
CA ARG A 260 -24.11 -7.10 46.31
C ARG A 260 -24.06 -7.05 44.80
N PHE A 261 -25.20 -6.75 44.19
CA PHE A 261 -25.37 -6.65 42.75
C PHE A 261 -25.94 -5.28 42.38
N ASP A 262 -25.35 -4.65 41.38
CA ASP A 262 -25.87 -3.41 40.80
C ASP A 262 -27.17 -3.69 40.05
N VAL A 263 -28.22 -2.96 40.40
CA VAL A 263 -29.42 -2.87 39.56
C VAL A 263 -29.18 -1.76 38.55
N LYS A 264 -29.16 -2.12 37.27
CA LYS A 264 -28.97 -1.17 36.17
C LYS A 264 -30.30 -0.93 35.45
N GLU A 265 -30.56 0.32 35.12
CA GLU A 265 -31.69 0.73 34.31
C GLU A 265 -31.28 0.66 32.84
N CYS A 266 -32.08 -0.05 32.05
CA CYS A 266 -31.87 -0.23 30.63
C CYS A 266 -32.86 0.63 29.85
N HIS A 267 -32.36 1.54 29.01
CA HIS A 267 -33.17 2.33 28.09
C HIS A 267 -32.93 1.88 26.66
N LYS A 268 -33.99 1.85 25.86
CA LYS A 268 -33.89 1.60 24.41
C LYS A 268 -33.81 2.93 23.69
N ASP A 269 -32.70 3.16 23.02
CA ASP A 269 -32.51 4.33 22.19
C ASP A 269 -32.52 3.93 20.72
N THR A 270 -33.34 4.61 19.92
CA THR A 270 -33.41 4.41 18.47
C THR A 270 -32.90 5.66 17.77
N SER A 271 -31.78 5.52 17.07
CA SER A 271 -31.21 6.55 16.21
C SER A 271 -31.73 6.37 14.79
N ASN A 272 -32.35 7.41 14.23
CA ASN A 272 -32.84 7.42 12.85
C ASN A 272 -31.84 8.13 11.94
N TYR A 273 -31.46 7.47 10.85
CA TYR A 273 -30.49 7.96 9.87
C TYR A 273 -31.17 8.23 8.53
N VAL A 274 -30.94 9.44 8.00
CA VAL A 274 -31.42 9.86 6.68
C VAL A 274 -30.43 9.38 5.62
N GLY A 275 -30.94 8.68 4.60
CA GLY A 275 -30.13 8.23 3.47
C GLY A 275 -29.54 9.40 2.68
N ALA A 276 -28.29 9.28 2.25
CA ALA A 276 -27.60 10.27 1.42
C ALA A 276 -27.29 9.73 0.03
N THR A 277 -27.17 10.62 -0.95
CA THR A 277 -26.73 10.30 -2.30
C THR A 277 -25.34 10.86 -2.55
N LEU A 278 -24.36 10.03 -2.91
CA LEU A 278 -23.03 10.44 -3.35
C LEU A 278 -22.95 10.44 -4.88
N THR A 279 -22.38 11.50 -5.44
CA THR A 279 -22.10 11.63 -6.88
C THR A 279 -20.66 12.04 -7.14
N PHE A 280 -20.07 11.52 -8.21
CA PHE A 280 -18.74 11.91 -8.68
C PHE A 280 -18.48 11.48 -10.11
N THR A 281 -17.46 12.07 -10.72
CA THR A 281 -16.99 11.67 -12.06
C THR A 281 -15.49 11.43 -12.07
N MET A 282 -15.02 10.60 -13.00
CA MET A 282 -13.60 10.39 -13.25
C MET A 282 -13.32 10.27 -14.76
N PRO A 283 -12.06 10.39 -15.20
CA PRO A 283 -11.69 10.10 -16.58
C PRO A 283 -12.17 8.71 -17.01
N LEU A 284 -12.60 8.57 -18.26
CA LEU A 284 -13.14 7.30 -18.75
C LEU A 284 -12.11 6.17 -18.65
N GLU A 285 -10.83 6.44 -18.90
CA GLU A 285 -9.76 5.43 -18.77
C GLU A 285 -9.70 4.83 -17.35
N ASP A 286 -9.88 5.64 -16.31
CA ASP A 286 -9.93 5.18 -14.92
C ASP A 286 -11.26 4.46 -14.60
N GLY A 287 -12.36 4.91 -15.22
CA GLY A 287 -13.71 4.42 -14.93
C GLY A 287 -14.12 3.14 -15.66
N LYS A 288 -13.48 2.82 -16.80
CA LYS A 288 -13.87 1.68 -17.69
C LYS A 288 -13.94 0.34 -16.96
N ALA A 289 -13.05 0.10 -16.00
CA ALA A 289 -12.95 -1.16 -15.27
C ALA A 289 -13.56 -1.11 -13.86
N LEU A 290 -14.11 0.05 -13.45
CA LEU A 290 -14.51 0.26 -12.07
C LEU A 290 -15.96 -0.17 -11.82
N ASP A 291 -16.12 -1.31 -11.17
CA ASP A 291 -17.40 -1.82 -10.67
C ASP A 291 -17.46 -1.71 -9.14
N LEU A 292 -18.01 -0.62 -8.63
CA LEU A 292 -18.12 -0.33 -7.19
C LEU A 292 -19.04 -1.30 -6.44
N THR A 293 -19.78 -2.18 -7.14
CA THR A 293 -20.51 -3.26 -6.51
C THR A 293 -19.60 -4.44 -6.13
N LYS A 294 -18.42 -4.54 -6.74
CA LYS A 294 -17.44 -5.61 -6.51
C LYS A 294 -16.19 -5.16 -5.79
N VAL A 295 -15.79 -3.90 -5.99
CA VAL A 295 -14.55 -3.35 -5.44
C VAL A 295 -14.80 -2.16 -4.53
N GLU A 296 -13.79 -1.88 -3.71
CA GLU A 296 -13.61 -0.61 -3.03
C GLU A 296 -12.57 0.21 -3.81
N ALA A 297 -12.86 1.48 -4.06
CA ALA A 297 -11.99 2.37 -4.82
C ALA A 297 -11.46 3.50 -3.94
N LEU A 298 -10.14 3.65 -3.86
CA LEU A 298 -9.53 4.81 -3.23
C LEU A 298 -9.47 5.93 -4.25
N VAL A 299 -10.21 7.01 -3.98
CA VAL A 299 -10.30 8.16 -4.87
C VAL A 299 -9.79 9.42 -4.18
N ILE A 300 -9.14 10.29 -4.95
CA ILE A 300 -8.74 11.63 -4.52
C ILE A 300 -9.59 12.67 -5.20
N PHE A 301 -10.00 13.68 -4.45
CA PHE A 301 -10.81 14.79 -4.95
C PHE A 301 -10.36 16.12 -4.32
N ARG A 302 -10.72 17.24 -4.95
CA ARG A 302 -10.49 18.57 -4.38
C ARG A 302 -11.55 18.87 -3.33
N ARG A 303 -11.14 19.38 -2.17
CA ARG A 303 -12.04 19.79 -1.10
C ARG A 303 -13.11 20.77 -1.55
N LYS A 304 -12.73 21.75 -2.38
CA LYS A 304 -13.66 22.77 -2.91
C LYS A 304 -14.79 22.19 -3.78
N ASP A 305 -14.60 20.98 -4.30
CA ASP A 305 -15.59 20.33 -5.17
C ASP A 305 -16.64 19.57 -4.36
N LEU A 306 -16.42 19.41 -3.04
CA LEU A 306 -17.45 18.89 -2.16
C LEU A 306 -18.60 19.88 -2.03
N LYS A 307 -19.76 19.48 -2.54
CA LYS A 307 -21.01 20.26 -2.48
C LYS A 307 -22.12 19.42 -1.89
N ALA A 308 -23.00 20.06 -1.11
CA ALA A 308 -24.19 19.43 -0.56
C ALA A 308 -25.44 20.20 -1.00
N GLN A 309 -26.45 19.46 -1.46
CA GLN A 309 -27.78 19.99 -1.80
C GLN A 309 -28.83 19.02 -1.26
N GLY A 310 -29.46 19.38 -0.13
CA GLY A 310 -30.34 18.47 0.60
C GLY A 310 -29.57 17.23 1.07
N THR A 311 -30.05 16.05 0.66
CA THR A 311 -29.40 14.75 0.96
C THR A 311 -28.40 14.32 -0.12
N THR A 312 -28.16 15.12 -1.14
CA THR A 312 -27.22 14.82 -2.23
C THR A 312 -25.89 15.52 -1.99
N TYR A 313 -24.81 14.74 -2.07
CA TYR A 313 -23.43 15.16 -1.94
C TYR A 313 -22.70 14.86 -3.23
N SER A 314 -21.94 15.83 -3.72
CA SER A 314 -21.05 15.65 -4.86
C SER A 314 -19.62 15.88 -4.40
N ILE A 315 -18.70 15.00 -4.76
CA ILE A 315 -17.25 15.20 -4.59
C ILE A 315 -16.57 15.61 -5.91
N GLY A 316 -17.37 15.92 -6.93
CA GLY A 316 -16.90 16.44 -8.22
C GLY A 316 -16.04 15.45 -9.01
N ASP A 317 -14.97 15.98 -9.58
CA ASP A 317 -14.02 15.21 -10.37
C ASP A 317 -12.99 14.53 -9.45
N VAL A 318 -12.82 13.24 -9.65
CA VAL A 318 -11.92 12.42 -8.84
C VAL A 318 -10.86 11.74 -9.69
N ARG A 319 -9.72 11.44 -9.05
CA ARG A 319 -8.66 10.59 -9.60
C ARG A 319 -8.69 9.25 -8.88
N LEU A 320 -8.69 8.16 -9.64
CA LEU A 320 -8.55 6.81 -9.08
C LEU A 320 -7.10 6.61 -8.64
N VAL A 321 -6.90 6.10 -7.42
CA VAL A 321 -5.56 5.76 -6.91
C VAL A 321 -5.32 4.26 -7.00
N ARG A 322 -6.23 3.47 -6.44
CA ARG A 322 -6.18 2.01 -6.46
C ARG A 322 -7.54 1.42 -6.10
N THR A 323 -7.70 0.14 -6.41
CA THR A 323 -8.86 -0.67 -6.01
C THR A 323 -8.43 -1.80 -5.09
N ARG A 324 -9.38 -2.35 -4.32
CA ARG A 324 -9.24 -3.64 -3.63
C ARG A 324 -10.57 -4.38 -3.65
N ASP A 325 -10.51 -5.71 -3.54
CA ASP A 325 -11.72 -6.53 -3.47
C ASP A 325 -12.50 -6.24 -2.19
N ARG A 326 -13.84 -6.28 -2.28
CA ARG A 326 -14.71 -6.24 -1.11
C ARG A 326 -14.48 -7.50 -0.28
N LYS A 327 -14.28 -7.33 1.04
CA LYS A 327 -14.20 -8.44 2.00
C LYS A 327 -15.58 -8.92 2.41
#